data_AF-A0A6C0IYA2-F1
#
_entry.id   AF-A0A6C0IYA2-F1
#
_cell.length_a   1.000
_cell.length_b   1.000
_cell.length_c   1.000
_cell.angle_alpha   90.00
_cell.angle_beta   90.00
_cell.angle_gamma   90.00
#
_symmetry.space_group_name_H-M   'P 1'
#
loop_
_entity.id
_entity.type
_entity.pdbx_description
1 polymer ?
#
loop_
_entity_poly.entity_id
_entity_poly.type
_entity_poly.pdbx_seq_one_letter_code
_entity_poly.pdbx_strand_id
1 'polypeptide(L)'
;MDEKPKVIVCVIGTVRGGVDAWNSLIKHVLQPLNADLALFTSRTEKTILHEVAKYDWSFDDPDWTTELQQICRECGLDENAWHESAKRTSYESLWGGVVLDGQLLKGSGALIMILRDMLLTKLLVLKQYDKVIITRSDHMYFFDHPQLTDADIDIPNGEDWWGVSDRHHVIDSCIIETYLCIVKWWMQNIEIVENSITKHHNPEQLLALYFKTLSFKVQRTPRCMASVSLKDDFTRWKVATVPVPGYDYMYLKYPHEYFSHIKNSKKRLFGKRVKYTNNFDNLHQ
;
A
#
# COMPACT_ATOMS: atom_id res chain seq x y z
N MET A 1 8.88 29.13 -16.50
CA MET A 1 9.26 28.59 -15.17
C MET A 1 8.33 27.41 -14.98
N ASP A 2 8.85 26.19 -15.00
CA ASP A 2 8.02 25.02 -14.75
C ASP A 2 7.53 25.07 -13.30
N GLU A 3 6.23 24.94 -13.11
CA GLU A 3 5.61 24.94 -11.78
C GLU A 3 6.15 23.77 -10.97
N LYS A 4 6.63 24.03 -9.75
CA LYS A 4 7.16 22.99 -8.87
C LYS A 4 6.08 21.91 -8.65
N PRO A 5 6.39 20.61 -8.83
CA PRO A 5 5.49 19.52 -8.49
C PRO A 5 4.92 19.67 -7.08
N LYS A 6 3.58 19.63 -6.97
CA LYS A 6 2.85 19.70 -5.70
C LYS A 6 2.62 18.32 -5.07
N VAL A 7 2.93 17.26 -5.80
CA VAL A 7 2.67 15.88 -5.41
C VAL A 7 3.97 15.08 -5.49
N ILE A 8 4.22 14.25 -4.49
CA ILE A 8 5.25 13.21 -4.54
C ILE A 8 4.60 11.84 -4.41
N VAL A 9 4.98 10.92 -5.29
CA VAL A 9 4.61 9.51 -5.20
C VAL A 9 5.77 8.73 -4.59
N CYS A 10 5.53 8.09 -3.46
CA CYS A 10 6.46 7.20 -2.76
C CYS A 10 6.06 5.75 -3.01
N VAL A 11 6.88 5.03 -3.77
CA VAL A 11 6.77 3.57 -3.90
C VAL A 11 7.53 2.92 -2.76
N ILE A 12 6.84 2.16 -1.91
CA ILE A 12 7.41 1.52 -0.72
C ILE A 12 7.55 0.00 -0.85
N GLY A 13 8.55 -0.57 -0.18
CA GLY A 13 8.75 -2.03 -0.07
C GLY A 13 9.65 -2.62 -1.16
N THR A 14 9.38 -3.83 -1.63
CA THR A 14 10.18 -4.42 -2.73
C THR A 14 9.63 -4.00 -4.08
N VAL A 15 10.51 -3.70 -5.05
CA VAL A 15 10.13 -3.46 -6.45
C VAL A 15 9.72 -4.77 -7.12
N ARG A 16 8.47 -4.88 -7.59
CA ARG A 16 7.86 -6.07 -8.24
C ARG A 16 6.84 -5.64 -9.29
N GLY A 17 6.23 -6.59 -10.00
CA GLY A 17 5.16 -6.34 -10.97
C GLY A 17 5.62 -6.05 -12.40
N GLY A 18 6.90 -5.79 -12.62
CA GLY A 18 7.52 -5.69 -13.94
C GLY A 18 7.28 -4.36 -14.67
N VAL A 19 7.94 -4.25 -15.83
CA VAL A 19 8.05 -2.99 -16.60
C VAL A 19 6.71 -2.42 -17.04
N ASP A 20 5.71 -3.26 -17.34
CA ASP A 20 4.39 -2.80 -17.74
C ASP A 20 3.63 -2.12 -16.58
N ALA A 21 3.70 -2.70 -15.37
CA ALA A 21 3.14 -2.06 -14.18
C ALA A 21 3.83 -0.72 -13.90
N TRP A 22 5.16 -0.68 -14.02
CA TRP A 22 5.95 0.53 -13.78
C TRP A 22 5.66 1.64 -14.81
N ASN A 23 5.57 1.28 -16.09
CA ASN A 23 5.16 2.20 -17.16
C ASN A 23 3.73 2.71 -16.94
N SER A 24 2.84 1.87 -16.44
CA SER A 24 1.48 2.28 -16.11
C SER A 24 1.44 3.31 -14.98
N LEU A 25 2.27 3.17 -13.95
CA LEU A 25 2.42 4.17 -12.87
C LEU A 25 2.90 5.51 -13.43
N ILE A 26 3.93 5.49 -14.29
CA ILE A 26 4.47 6.70 -14.92
C ILE A 26 3.38 7.41 -15.73
N LYS A 27 2.70 6.66 -16.61
CA LYS A 27 1.70 7.18 -17.55
C LYS A 27 0.42 7.69 -16.85
N HIS A 28 -0.08 6.94 -15.88
CA HIS A 28 -1.42 7.17 -15.32
C HIS A 28 -1.41 7.87 -13.97
N VAL A 29 -0.25 8.02 -13.32
CA VAL A 29 -0.15 8.72 -12.03
C VAL A 29 0.84 9.86 -12.10
N LEU A 30 2.09 9.62 -12.49
CA LEU A 30 3.11 10.67 -12.45
C LEU A 30 2.82 11.79 -13.45
N GLN A 31 2.56 11.44 -14.71
CA GLN A 31 2.30 12.43 -15.77
C GLN A 31 1.03 13.25 -15.52
N PRO A 32 -0.14 12.66 -15.22
CA PRO A 32 -1.38 13.45 -15.06
C PRO A 32 -1.37 14.35 -13.82
N LEU A 33 -0.60 13.99 -12.79
CA LEU A 33 -0.48 14.77 -11.55
C LEU A 33 0.73 15.71 -11.56
N ASN A 34 1.56 15.69 -12.61
CA ASN A 34 2.87 16.35 -12.62
C ASN A 34 3.67 16.06 -11.33
N ALA A 35 3.74 14.78 -10.95
CA ALA A 35 4.26 14.37 -9.66
C ALA A 35 5.74 13.94 -9.74
N ASP A 36 6.49 14.24 -8.69
CA ASP A 36 7.82 13.66 -8.48
C ASP A 36 7.68 12.20 -8.00
N LEU A 37 8.64 11.35 -8.37
CA LEU A 37 8.73 9.98 -7.86
C LEU A 37 9.85 9.85 -6.82
N ALA A 38 9.52 9.21 -5.70
CA ALA A 38 10.46 8.67 -4.73
C ALA A 38 10.33 7.15 -4.67
N LEU A 39 11.46 6.47 -4.67
CA LEU A 39 11.57 5.07 -4.29
C LEU A 39 11.99 5.03 -2.82
N PHE A 40 11.29 4.24 -2.03
CA PHE A 40 11.68 3.86 -0.69
C PHE A 40 11.63 2.34 -0.61
N THR A 41 12.63 1.70 -1.20
CA THR A 41 12.55 0.26 -1.50
C THR A 41 13.75 -0.52 -0.97
N SER A 42 13.54 -1.81 -0.72
CA SER A 42 14.66 -2.72 -0.45
C SER A 42 15.65 -2.65 -1.61
N ARG A 43 16.97 -2.61 -1.33
CA ARG A 43 17.99 -2.60 -2.39
C ARG A 43 17.72 -3.72 -3.41
N THR A 44 17.74 -3.33 -4.68
CA THR A 44 17.41 -4.19 -5.81
C THR A 44 18.21 -3.73 -7.03
N GLU A 45 18.19 -4.52 -8.10
CA GLU A 45 18.68 -4.08 -9.40
C GLU A 45 17.94 -2.84 -9.89
N LYS A 46 18.65 -1.96 -10.59
CA LYS A 46 18.07 -0.74 -11.15
C LYS A 46 17.00 -1.10 -12.19
N THR A 47 15.91 -0.35 -12.14
CA THR A 47 14.76 -0.49 -13.03
C THR A 47 14.41 0.86 -13.64
N ILE A 48 13.47 0.91 -14.59
CA ILE A 48 12.96 2.17 -15.16
C ILE A 48 12.42 3.13 -14.09
N LEU A 49 11.93 2.61 -12.96
CA LEU A 49 11.49 3.45 -11.85
C LEU A 49 12.67 4.25 -11.25
N HIS A 50 13.87 3.67 -11.21
CA HIS A 50 15.06 4.35 -10.69
C HIS A 50 15.55 5.43 -11.67
N GLU A 51 15.33 5.25 -12.96
CA GLU A 51 15.71 6.23 -13.99
C GLU A 51 14.83 7.49 -13.94
N VAL A 52 13.56 7.34 -13.57
CA VAL A 52 12.61 8.46 -13.47
C VAL A 52 12.43 9.00 -12.05
N ALA A 53 12.97 8.31 -11.04
CA ALA A 53 12.88 8.74 -9.65
C ALA A 53 13.75 9.98 -9.39
N LYS A 54 13.14 10.99 -8.78
CA LYS A 54 13.86 12.14 -8.24
C LYS A 54 14.60 11.80 -6.95
N TYR A 55 14.02 10.89 -6.16
CA TYR A 55 14.64 10.38 -4.95
C TYR A 55 14.72 8.87 -5.01
N ASP A 56 15.93 8.34 -4.95
CA ASP A 56 16.22 6.91 -4.87
C ASP A 56 16.67 6.60 -3.44
N TRP A 57 15.70 6.33 -2.56
CA TRP A 57 15.98 5.88 -1.21
C TRP A 57 15.90 4.36 -1.15
N SER A 58 16.99 3.76 -0.68
CA SER A 58 17.04 2.32 -0.47
C SER A 58 17.38 1.99 0.98
N PHE A 59 16.91 0.81 1.41
CA PHE A 59 17.26 0.21 2.69
C PHE A 59 17.66 -1.25 2.47
N ASP A 60 18.45 -1.78 3.39
CA ASP A 60 18.71 -3.22 3.48
C ASP A 60 17.51 -3.89 4.17
N ASP A 61 17.07 -5.05 3.70
CA ASP A 61 15.95 -5.80 4.29
C ASP A 61 16.32 -6.16 5.75
N PRO A 62 15.75 -5.45 6.75
CA PRO A 62 16.18 -5.61 8.12
C PRO A 62 15.56 -6.86 8.74
N ASP A 63 16.04 -7.24 9.92
CA ASP A 63 15.25 -8.11 10.78
C ASP A 63 14.05 -7.30 11.31
N TRP A 64 12.89 -7.51 10.68
CA TRP A 64 11.63 -6.87 11.03
C TRP A 64 11.24 -7.05 12.50
N THR A 65 11.68 -8.14 13.15
CA THR A 65 11.44 -8.37 14.58
C THR A 65 12.27 -7.41 15.43
N THR A 66 13.54 -7.22 15.06
CA THR A 66 14.44 -6.29 15.74
C THR A 66 13.96 -4.85 15.57
N GLU A 67 13.48 -4.47 14.39
CA GLU A 67 12.88 -3.14 14.14
C GLU A 67 11.63 -2.91 15.00
N LEU A 68 10.74 -3.91 15.11
CA LEU A 68 9.56 -3.80 15.97
C LEU A 68 9.94 -3.66 17.46
N GLN A 69 10.92 -4.44 17.92
CA GLN A 69 11.46 -4.34 19.28
C GLN A 69 12.07 -2.96 19.55
N GLN A 70 12.77 -2.38 18.58
CA GLN A 70 13.28 -1.02 18.67
C GLN A 70 12.13 -0.01 18.81
N ILE A 71 11.09 -0.11 17.98
CA ILE A 71 9.91 0.75 18.06
C ILE A 71 9.25 0.64 19.45
N CYS A 72 9.12 -0.56 20.01
CA CYS A 72 8.61 -0.74 21.37
C CYS A 72 9.45 0.03 22.40
N ARG A 73 10.79 -0.06 22.33
CA ARG A 73 11.70 0.69 23.21
C ARG A 73 11.55 2.21 23.02
N GLU A 74 11.42 2.69 21.78
CA GLU A 74 11.16 4.11 21.48
C GLU A 74 9.82 4.59 22.07
N CYS A 75 8.82 3.71 22.13
CA CYS A 75 7.54 3.97 22.78
C CYS A 75 7.58 3.88 24.32
N GLY A 76 8.73 3.55 24.92
CA GLY A 76 8.87 3.35 26.37
C GLY A 76 8.24 2.05 26.88
N LEU A 77 8.09 1.05 26.02
CA LEU A 77 7.52 -0.26 26.32
C LEU A 77 8.61 -1.33 26.45
N ASP A 78 8.26 -2.46 27.05
CA ASP A 78 9.06 -3.68 26.93
C ASP A 78 9.20 -4.07 25.45
N GLU A 79 10.39 -4.50 25.03
CA GLU A 79 10.67 -4.81 23.63
C GLU A 79 9.79 -5.95 23.09
N ASN A 80 9.27 -6.80 23.97
CA ASN A 80 8.38 -7.91 23.65
C ASN A 80 6.93 -7.65 24.08
N ALA A 81 6.55 -6.38 24.35
CA ALA A 81 5.18 -6.01 24.73
C ALA A 81 4.10 -6.48 23.74
N TRP A 82 4.50 -6.74 22.49
CA TRP A 82 3.62 -7.23 21.43
C TRP A 82 3.40 -8.75 21.45
N HIS A 83 4.24 -9.53 22.15
CA HIS A 83 4.23 -11.01 22.07
C HIS A 83 2.88 -11.61 22.43
N GLU A 84 2.27 -11.20 23.54
CA GLU A 84 1.02 -11.81 24.00
C GLU A 84 -0.16 -11.50 23.07
N SER A 85 -0.19 -10.29 22.50
CA SER A 85 -1.18 -9.95 21.47
C SER A 85 -0.93 -10.76 20.20
N ALA A 86 0.33 -10.92 19.77
CA ALA A 86 0.67 -11.74 18.64
C ALA A 86 0.33 -13.22 18.84
N LYS A 87 0.59 -13.81 20.01
CA LYS A 87 0.17 -15.20 20.31
C LYS A 87 -1.33 -15.38 20.12
N ARG A 88 -2.13 -14.43 20.61
CA ARG A 88 -3.60 -14.44 20.52
C ARG A 88 -4.13 -14.22 19.10
N THR A 89 -3.36 -13.58 18.22
CA THR A 89 -3.85 -13.11 16.91
C THR A 89 -2.97 -13.53 15.72
N SER A 90 -1.98 -14.39 15.95
CA SER A 90 -0.92 -14.80 15.01
C SER A 90 -1.44 -15.44 13.73
N TYR A 91 -2.65 -16.01 13.75
CA TYR A 91 -3.28 -16.61 12.58
C TYR A 91 -3.86 -15.59 11.58
N GLU A 92 -3.88 -14.30 11.92
CA GLU A 92 -4.71 -13.31 11.22
C GLU A 92 -3.98 -12.29 10.31
N SER A 93 -2.67 -12.42 10.10
CA SER A 93 -1.82 -11.60 9.21
C SER A 93 -1.38 -10.21 9.70
N LEU A 94 -2.03 -9.62 10.74
CA LEU A 94 -1.64 -8.32 11.30
C LEU A 94 -0.19 -8.30 11.81
N TRP A 95 0.29 -9.38 12.44
CA TRP A 95 1.68 -9.51 12.89
C TRP A 95 2.60 -10.10 11.83
N GLY A 96 2.16 -10.19 10.57
CA GLY A 96 2.93 -10.84 9.52
C GLY A 96 4.25 -10.13 9.23
N GLY A 97 5.32 -10.93 9.07
CA GLY A 97 6.67 -10.47 8.76
C GLY A 97 7.66 -10.51 9.92
N VAL A 98 7.20 -10.60 11.18
CA VAL A 98 8.07 -10.74 12.36
C VAL A 98 8.14 -12.17 12.86
N VAL A 99 9.13 -12.48 13.70
CA VAL A 99 9.36 -13.81 14.29
C VAL A 99 8.85 -13.84 15.73
N LEU A 100 7.96 -14.78 16.04
CA LEU A 100 7.46 -15.06 17.39
C LEU A 100 7.87 -16.49 17.78
N ASP A 101 8.56 -16.64 18.91
CA ASP A 101 9.00 -17.95 19.43
C ASP A 101 9.74 -18.82 18.37
N GLY A 102 10.56 -18.19 17.54
CA GLY A 102 11.32 -18.83 16.45
C GLY A 102 10.52 -19.10 15.18
N GLN A 103 9.24 -18.74 15.12
CA GLN A 103 8.38 -18.91 13.96
C GLN A 103 8.10 -17.58 13.26
N LEU A 104 8.39 -17.51 11.95
CA LEU A 104 7.99 -16.38 11.11
C LEU A 104 6.46 -16.35 10.95
N LEU A 105 5.84 -15.25 11.37
CA LEU A 105 4.40 -15.04 11.26
C LEU A 105 3.99 -14.72 9.82
N LYS A 106 2.89 -15.33 9.38
CA LYS A 106 2.36 -15.20 8.01
C LYS A 106 1.78 -13.81 7.76
N GLY A 107 1.84 -13.35 6.51
CA GLY A 107 1.31 -12.06 6.09
C GLY A 107 2.37 -10.96 6.07
N SER A 108 1.92 -9.71 6.13
CA SER A 108 2.81 -8.54 6.02
C SER A 108 2.38 -7.35 6.88
N GLY A 109 1.47 -7.53 7.84
CA GLY A 109 0.90 -6.39 8.56
C GLY A 109 1.93 -5.57 9.32
N ALA A 110 2.69 -6.21 10.21
CA ALA A 110 3.73 -5.54 10.98
C ALA A 110 4.78 -4.92 10.04
N LEU A 111 5.22 -5.67 9.02
CA LEU A 111 6.18 -5.19 8.03
C LEU A 111 5.74 -3.88 7.36
N ILE A 112 4.49 -3.79 6.89
CA ILE A 112 4.00 -2.59 6.18
C ILE A 112 3.84 -1.40 7.16
N MET A 113 3.59 -1.64 8.45
CA MET A 113 3.57 -0.58 9.46
C MET A 113 4.98 -0.10 9.83
N ILE A 114 5.94 -1.02 9.96
CA ILE A 114 7.36 -0.70 10.19
C ILE A 114 7.94 0.10 9.01
N LEU A 115 7.63 -0.29 7.77
CA LEU A 115 8.04 0.46 6.58
C LEU A 115 7.58 1.93 6.59
N ARG A 116 6.40 2.21 7.14
CA ARG A 116 5.90 3.58 7.30
C ARG A 116 6.70 4.35 8.34
N ASP A 117 7.06 3.71 9.46
CA ASP A 117 7.91 4.33 10.47
C ASP A 117 9.30 4.63 9.92
N MET A 118 9.92 3.70 9.19
CA MET A 118 11.22 3.93 8.55
C MET A 118 11.17 5.10 7.55
N LEU A 119 10.04 5.29 6.86
CA LEU A 119 9.84 6.42 5.94
C LEU A 119 9.80 7.78 6.66
N LEU A 120 9.56 7.85 7.98
CA LEU A 120 9.67 9.08 8.77
C LEU A 120 11.05 9.73 8.66
N THR A 121 12.10 8.95 8.40
CA THR A 121 13.46 9.50 8.17
C THR A 121 13.53 10.45 6.97
N LYS A 122 12.51 10.46 6.11
CA LYS A 122 12.40 11.29 4.91
C LYS A 122 11.39 12.44 5.06
N LEU A 123 10.86 12.65 6.26
CA LEU A 123 9.79 13.60 6.55
C LEU A 123 10.08 15.03 6.05
N LEU A 124 11.32 15.50 6.19
CA LEU A 124 11.74 16.83 5.73
C LEU A 124 11.59 17.01 4.21
N VAL A 125 11.71 15.94 3.42
CA VAL A 125 11.48 15.98 1.97
C VAL A 125 9.99 15.89 1.68
N LEU A 126 9.29 14.97 2.35
CA LEU A 126 7.86 14.75 2.15
C LEU A 126 7.04 16.02 2.44
N LYS A 127 7.41 16.79 3.48
CA LYS A 127 6.78 18.08 3.85
C LYS A 127 7.01 19.22 2.84
N GLN A 128 7.77 19.02 1.76
CA GLN A 128 7.96 20.03 0.70
C GLN A 128 6.90 19.98 -0.41
N TYR A 129 6.00 19.01 -0.34
CA TYR A 129 4.91 18.74 -1.27
C TYR A 129 3.58 18.98 -0.58
N ASP A 130 2.53 19.27 -1.33
CA ASP A 130 1.18 19.48 -0.78
C ASP A 130 0.53 18.13 -0.46
N LYS A 131 0.71 17.14 -1.34
CA LYS A 131 0.19 15.77 -1.18
C LYS A 131 1.30 14.73 -1.34
N VAL A 132 1.21 13.66 -0.56
CA VAL A 132 2.11 12.51 -0.61
C VAL A 132 1.30 11.27 -0.95
N ILE A 133 1.62 10.59 -2.05
CA ILE A 133 1.00 9.33 -2.43
C ILE A 133 1.90 8.19 -1.95
N ILE A 134 1.42 7.32 -1.06
CA ILE A 134 2.16 6.10 -0.67
C ILE A 134 1.54 4.92 -1.40
N THR A 135 2.34 4.23 -2.20
CA THR A 135 1.87 3.11 -3.01
C THR A 135 2.92 2.04 -3.24
N ARG A 136 2.61 1.08 -4.11
CA ARG A 136 3.38 -0.13 -4.38
C ARG A 136 3.77 -0.19 -5.85
N SER A 137 4.90 -0.86 -6.12
CA SER A 137 5.43 -1.07 -7.46
C SER A 137 4.60 -2.04 -8.30
N ASP A 138 3.90 -2.97 -7.65
CA ASP A 138 3.11 -4.03 -8.28
C ASP A 138 1.66 -3.62 -8.59
N HIS A 139 1.36 -2.32 -8.56
CA HIS A 139 0.10 -1.79 -9.06
C HIS A 139 0.18 -1.52 -10.56
N MET A 140 -0.71 -2.16 -11.31
CA MET A 140 -0.96 -1.84 -12.70
C MET A 140 -2.15 -0.89 -12.82
N TYR A 141 -1.90 0.31 -13.32
CA TYR A 141 -2.88 1.36 -13.51
C TYR A 141 -3.49 1.27 -14.91
N PHE A 142 -4.82 1.17 -14.97
CA PHE A 142 -5.54 1.07 -16.24
C PHE A 142 -6.08 2.43 -16.71
N PHE A 143 -6.15 3.41 -15.81
CA PHE A 143 -6.71 4.74 -16.03
C PHE A 143 -5.95 5.76 -15.20
N ASP A 144 -6.04 7.02 -15.64
CA ASP A 144 -5.46 8.13 -14.90
C ASP A 144 -5.99 8.18 -13.46
N HIS A 145 -5.08 8.51 -12.55
CA HIS A 145 -5.36 8.71 -11.14
C HIS A 145 -6.55 9.69 -10.99
N PRO A 146 -7.52 9.43 -10.10
CA PRO A 146 -8.58 10.37 -9.80
C PRO A 146 -8.04 11.76 -9.41
N GLN A 147 -8.85 12.79 -9.57
CA GLN A 147 -8.49 14.12 -9.05
C GLN A 147 -8.32 14.04 -7.54
N LEU A 148 -7.27 14.69 -7.03
CA LEU A 148 -6.97 14.75 -5.60
C LEU A 148 -8.02 15.60 -4.89
N THR A 149 -8.32 15.29 -3.63
CA THR A 149 -9.34 16.03 -2.87
C THR A 149 -8.75 16.79 -1.68
N ASP A 150 -9.57 17.64 -1.06
CA ASP A 150 -9.26 18.33 0.20
C ASP A 150 -9.54 17.44 1.43
N ALA A 151 -9.45 16.12 1.26
CA ALA A 151 -9.47 15.18 2.37
C ALA A 151 -8.07 15.06 2.99
N ASP A 152 -8.04 14.59 4.24
CA ASP A 152 -6.78 14.23 4.90
C ASP A 152 -6.16 13.02 4.20
N ILE A 153 -7.02 12.06 3.82
CA ILE A 153 -6.61 10.83 3.14
C ILE A 153 -7.62 10.44 2.05
N ASP A 154 -7.15 10.30 0.80
CA ASP A 154 -7.91 9.63 -0.26
C ASP A 154 -7.53 8.14 -0.34
N ILE A 155 -8.52 7.26 -0.39
CA ILE A 155 -8.34 5.79 -0.46
C ILE A 155 -9.20 5.20 -1.59
N PRO A 156 -8.63 4.38 -2.50
CA PRO A 156 -9.39 3.68 -3.53
C PRO A 156 -10.46 2.75 -2.95
N ASN A 157 -11.62 2.67 -3.60
CA ASN A 157 -12.70 1.74 -3.24
C ASN A 157 -12.30 0.26 -3.32
N GLY A 158 -12.77 -0.55 -2.37
CA GLY A 158 -12.63 -2.02 -2.36
C GLY A 158 -11.31 -2.51 -1.77
N GLU A 159 -11.20 -3.83 -1.56
CA GLU A 159 -10.08 -4.49 -0.87
C GLU A 159 -9.87 -3.99 0.56
N ASP A 160 -10.98 -3.73 1.22
CA ASP A 160 -11.00 -3.11 2.54
C ASP A 160 -10.88 -4.13 3.66
N TRP A 161 -11.18 -5.41 3.45
CA TRP A 161 -11.06 -6.46 4.47
C TRP A 161 -11.60 -6.03 5.85
N TRP A 162 -12.84 -5.52 5.86
CA TRP A 162 -13.55 -4.94 7.03
C TRP A 162 -12.98 -3.64 7.61
N GLY A 163 -11.93 -3.08 7.01
CA GLY A 163 -11.34 -1.78 7.35
C GLY A 163 -11.19 -0.86 6.14
N VAL A 164 -9.97 -0.43 5.85
CA VAL A 164 -9.62 0.35 4.65
C VAL A 164 -8.36 -0.19 4.00
N SER A 165 -8.35 -0.31 2.67
CA SER A 165 -7.21 -0.87 1.93
C SER A 165 -5.88 -0.21 2.28
N ASP A 166 -4.82 -1.00 2.52
CA ASP A 166 -3.50 -0.55 2.97
C ASP A 166 -2.51 -0.20 1.84
N ARG A 167 -2.95 -0.33 0.57
CA ARG A 167 -2.06 -0.45 -0.60
C ARG A 167 -1.77 0.86 -1.33
N HIS A 168 -2.68 1.84 -1.24
CA HIS A 168 -2.54 3.12 -1.93
C HIS A 168 -3.32 4.20 -1.19
N HIS A 169 -2.62 5.25 -0.78
CA HIS A 169 -3.20 6.39 -0.10
C HIS A 169 -2.63 7.68 -0.70
N VAL A 170 -3.48 8.68 -0.88
CA VAL A 170 -3.05 10.08 -1.03
C VAL A 170 -3.22 10.73 0.33
N ILE A 171 -2.15 11.30 0.87
CA ILE A 171 -2.13 11.88 2.20
C ILE A 171 -1.85 13.37 2.07
N ASP A 172 -2.60 14.18 2.84
CA ASP A 172 -2.26 15.59 3.00
C ASP A 172 -0.94 15.75 3.76
N SER A 173 -0.01 16.52 3.21
CA SER A 173 1.31 16.73 3.82
C SER A 173 1.23 17.31 5.23
N CYS A 174 0.15 18.01 5.60
CA CYS A 174 0.00 18.53 6.96
C CYS A 174 -0.15 17.43 8.01
N ILE A 175 -0.63 16.24 7.62
CA ILE A 175 -0.80 15.09 8.54
C ILE A 175 0.21 13.96 8.30
N ILE A 176 1.14 14.08 7.35
CA ILE A 176 2.01 12.96 6.93
C ILE A 176 2.84 12.38 8.08
N GLU A 177 3.32 13.22 9.00
CA GLU A 177 4.06 12.77 10.18
C GLU A 177 3.20 11.86 11.06
N THR A 178 2.02 12.35 11.44
CA THR A 178 1.05 11.58 12.22
C THR A 178 0.64 10.32 11.47
N TYR A 179 0.36 10.40 10.17
CA TYR A 179 -0.01 9.25 9.35
C TYR A 179 1.04 8.13 9.41
N LEU A 180 2.34 8.46 9.34
CA LEU A 180 3.43 7.49 9.32
C LEU A 180 3.69 6.85 10.69
N CYS A 181 3.32 7.50 11.80
CA CYS A 181 3.48 7.01 13.18
C CYS A 181 2.54 5.86 13.59
N ILE A 182 1.82 5.23 12.64
CA ILE A 182 0.81 4.20 12.95
C ILE A 182 1.34 3.03 13.77
N VAL A 183 2.57 2.55 13.52
CA VAL A 183 3.12 1.43 14.30
C VAL A 183 3.40 1.82 15.74
N LYS A 184 3.90 3.05 15.98
CA LYS A 184 4.12 3.59 17.32
C LYS A 184 2.81 3.76 18.07
N TRP A 185 1.79 4.32 17.40
CA TRP A 185 0.45 4.38 17.95
C TRP A 185 -0.09 2.99 18.28
N TRP A 186 0.06 2.02 17.37
CA TRP A 186 -0.37 0.65 17.61
C TRP A 186 0.31 0.05 18.84
N MET A 187 1.64 0.16 18.97
CA MET A 187 2.37 -0.38 20.13
C MET A 187 1.89 0.23 21.45
N GLN A 188 1.59 1.53 21.47
CA GLN A 188 1.07 2.22 22.65
C GLN A 188 -0.40 1.90 22.95
N ASN A 189 -1.11 1.25 22.02
CA ASN A 189 -2.55 0.99 22.10
C ASN A 189 -2.88 -0.48 21.80
N ILE A 190 -1.96 -1.42 22.05
CA ILE A 190 -2.10 -2.85 21.69
C ILE A 190 -3.43 -3.43 22.20
N GLU A 191 -3.77 -3.19 23.47
CA GLU A 191 -5.03 -3.70 24.06
C GLU A 191 -6.28 -3.12 23.39
N ILE A 192 -6.26 -1.82 23.04
CA ILE A 192 -7.38 -1.18 22.34
C ILE A 192 -7.55 -1.79 20.95
N VAL A 193 -6.44 -1.99 20.24
CA VAL A 193 -6.45 -2.59 18.89
C VAL A 193 -7.01 -4.02 18.95
N GLU A 194 -6.48 -4.84 19.85
CA GLU A 194 -6.90 -6.23 20.00
C GLU A 194 -8.40 -6.36 20.36
N ASN A 195 -8.88 -5.52 21.26
CA ASN A 195 -10.29 -5.55 21.66
C ASN A 195 -11.24 -4.96 20.59
N SER A 196 -10.74 -4.07 19.74
CA SER A 196 -11.56 -3.39 18.71
C SER A 196 -11.64 -4.18 17.41
N ILE A 197 -10.61 -4.93 17.04
CA ILE A 197 -10.55 -5.70 15.79
C ILE A 197 -11.02 -7.13 16.05
N THR A 198 -12.33 -7.34 16.03
CA THR A 198 -12.94 -8.62 16.44
C THR A 198 -13.03 -9.66 15.32
N LYS A 199 -12.81 -9.27 14.06
CA LYS A 199 -12.85 -10.16 12.89
C LYS A 199 -11.52 -10.04 12.19
N HIS A 200 -10.79 -11.13 11.98
CA HIS A 200 -9.58 -11.12 11.17
C HIS A 200 -8.62 -9.97 11.46
N HIS A 201 -7.80 -10.08 12.52
CA HIS A 201 -6.78 -9.06 12.83
C HIS A 201 -5.85 -8.83 11.65
N ASN A 202 -6.13 -7.78 10.86
CA ASN A 202 -5.45 -7.48 9.60
C ASN A 202 -5.05 -5.99 9.52
N PRO A 203 -4.16 -5.64 8.58
CA PRO A 203 -3.67 -4.26 8.43
C PRO A 203 -4.75 -3.25 8.09
N GLU A 204 -5.74 -3.65 7.28
CA GLU A 204 -6.80 -2.78 6.84
C GLU A 204 -7.69 -2.30 7.99
N GLN A 205 -8.00 -3.16 8.96
CA GLN A 205 -8.75 -2.79 10.16
C GLN A 205 -7.92 -1.98 11.16
N LEU A 206 -6.61 -2.24 11.27
CA LEU A 206 -5.71 -1.39 12.05
C LEU A 206 -5.72 0.05 11.50
N LEU A 207 -5.59 0.22 10.18
CA LEU A 207 -5.66 1.53 9.54
C LEU A 207 -7.01 2.21 9.78
N ALA A 208 -8.12 1.48 9.62
CA ALA A 208 -9.44 2.04 9.84
C ALA A 208 -9.65 2.52 11.29
N LEU A 209 -9.19 1.72 12.26
CA LEU A 209 -9.23 2.10 13.68
C LEU A 209 -8.32 3.30 13.97
N TYR A 210 -7.12 3.32 13.39
CA TYR A 210 -6.18 4.43 13.56
C TYR A 210 -6.75 5.74 13.02
N PHE A 211 -7.25 5.73 11.79
CA PHE A 211 -7.82 6.92 11.14
C PHE A 211 -9.06 7.41 11.89
N LYS A 212 -9.89 6.49 12.39
CA LYS A 212 -11.05 6.85 13.21
C LYS A 212 -10.64 7.48 14.54
N THR A 213 -9.65 6.92 15.23
CA THR A 213 -9.15 7.45 16.51
C THR A 213 -8.64 8.88 16.37
N LEU A 214 -7.96 9.17 15.26
CA LEU A 214 -7.41 10.50 14.98
C LEU A 214 -8.39 11.44 14.28
N SER A 215 -9.62 10.99 14.01
CA SER A 215 -10.66 11.77 13.33
C SER A 215 -10.23 12.29 11.95
N PHE A 216 -9.41 11.53 11.23
CA PHE A 216 -9.03 11.90 9.86
C PHE A 216 -10.24 11.89 8.92
N LYS A 217 -10.35 12.93 8.10
CA LYS A 217 -11.31 13.01 7.00
C LYS A 217 -10.83 12.11 5.87
N VAL A 218 -11.41 10.90 5.81
CA VAL A 218 -11.11 9.91 4.77
C VAL A 218 -12.12 10.03 3.62
N GLN A 219 -11.63 10.19 2.39
CA GLN A 219 -12.43 10.20 1.18
C GLN A 219 -12.19 8.94 0.35
N ARG A 220 -13.27 8.34 -0.15
CA ARG A 220 -13.18 7.16 -1.02
C ARG A 220 -13.16 7.59 -2.49
N THR A 221 -12.22 7.04 -3.27
CA THR A 221 -12.02 7.39 -4.67
C THR A 221 -12.22 6.18 -5.61
N PRO A 222 -12.59 6.41 -6.89
CA PRO A 222 -12.68 5.32 -7.85
C PRO A 222 -11.34 4.60 -8.02
N ARG A 223 -11.34 3.28 -7.89
CA ARG A 223 -10.14 2.46 -8.10
C ARG A 223 -9.71 2.48 -9.57
N CYS A 224 -8.45 2.84 -9.82
CA CYS A 224 -7.84 2.93 -11.15
C CYS A 224 -6.77 1.86 -11.41
N MET A 225 -6.44 1.03 -10.42
CA MET A 225 -5.40 0.01 -10.50
C MET A 225 -5.81 -1.34 -9.91
N ALA A 226 -5.07 -2.38 -10.28
CA ALA A 226 -5.09 -3.69 -9.65
C ALA A 226 -3.67 -4.15 -9.32
N SER A 227 -3.55 -4.99 -8.30
CA SER A 227 -2.30 -5.62 -7.93
C SER A 227 -1.99 -6.77 -8.91
N VAL A 228 -0.81 -6.74 -9.51
CA VAL A 228 -0.35 -7.74 -10.45
C VAL A 228 0.88 -8.48 -9.92
N SER A 229 1.23 -9.58 -10.56
CA SER A 229 2.56 -10.18 -10.45
C SER A 229 2.98 -10.84 -11.75
N LEU A 230 4.28 -10.88 -11.96
CA LEU A 230 4.92 -11.81 -12.88
C LEU A 230 4.94 -13.21 -12.25
N LYS A 231 5.16 -14.24 -13.08
CA LYS A 231 5.21 -15.63 -12.62
C LYS A 231 6.30 -15.88 -11.56
N ASP A 232 7.43 -15.17 -11.69
CA ASP A 232 8.60 -15.35 -10.83
C ASP A 232 8.66 -14.32 -9.68
N ASP A 233 7.64 -13.48 -9.52
CA ASP A 233 7.58 -12.53 -8.41
C ASP A 233 7.40 -13.28 -7.08
N PHE A 234 8.31 -13.02 -6.14
CA PHE A 234 8.16 -13.51 -4.77
C PHE A 234 6.88 -12.96 -4.10
N THR A 235 6.17 -13.79 -3.35
CA THR A 235 4.99 -13.41 -2.56
C THR A 235 4.96 -14.17 -1.24
N ARG A 236 4.62 -13.46 -0.14
CA ARG A 236 4.41 -14.06 1.19
C ARG A 236 2.95 -14.50 1.42
N TRP A 237 2.08 -14.25 0.43
CA TRP A 237 0.64 -14.39 0.60
C TRP A 237 -0.01 -15.13 -0.56
N LYS A 238 -0.47 -14.38 -1.57
CA LYS A 238 -1.25 -14.92 -2.68
C LYS A 238 -0.41 -15.02 -3.95
N VAL A 239 -0.46 -16.19 -4.58
CA VAL A 239 0.06 -16.42 -5.94
C VAL A 239 -1.02 -16.01 -6.93
N ALA A 240 -0.68 -15.16 -7.89
CA ALA A 240 -1.61 -14.76 -8.94
C ALA A 240 -1.71 -15.83 -10.02
N THR A 241 -2.93 -16.16 -10.44
CA THR A 241 -3.20 -17.20 -11.44
C THR A 241 -4.06 -16.72 -12.61
N VAL A 242 -4.67 -15.55 -12.50
CA VAL A 242 -5.59 -15.02 -13.52
C VAL A 242 -4.84 -14.06 -14.43
N PRO A 243 -4.69 -14.32 -15.74
CA PRO A 243 -3.96 -13.43 -16.65
C PRO A 243 -4.58 -12.03 -16.73
N VAL A 244 -3.74 -11.01 -16.89
CA VAL A 244 -4.18 -9.66 -17.21
C VAL A 244 -4.53 -9.60 -18.71
N PRO A 245 -5.75 -9.20 -19.11
CA PRO A 245 -6.11 -9.13 -20.52
C PRO A 245 -5.18 -8.22 -21.32
N GLY A 246 -4.59 -8.75 -22.39
CA GLY A 246 -3.68 -8.01 -23.29
C GLY A 246 -2.20 -8.03 -22.87
N TYR A 247 -1.82 -8.82 -21.86
CA TYR A 247 -0.43 -8.94 -21.40
C TYR A 247 -0.06 -10.40 -21.19
N ASP A 248 1.01 -10.86 -21.85
CA ASP A 248 1.33 -12.28 -21.98
C ASP A 248 1.98 -12.91 -20.73
N TYR A 249 2.42 -12.09 -19.77
CA TYR A 249 3.21 -12.56 -18.61
C TYR A 249 2.79 -11.96 -17.26
N MET A 250 1.66 -11.26 -17.22
CA MET A 250 1.14 -10.66 -16.00
C MET A 250 -0.13 -11.32 -15.52
N TYR A 251 -0.25 -11.44 -14.20
CA TYR A 251 -1.38 -12.08 -13.54
C TYR A 251 -1.96 -11.16 -12.46
N LEU A 252 -3.28 -11.10 -12.37
CA LEU A 252 -4.03 -10.41 -11.33
C LEU A 252 -3.93 -11.19 -10.00
N LYS A 253 -3.38 -10.55 -8.96
CA LYS A 253 -3.40 -11.11 -7.59
C LYS A 253 -4.82 -11.15 -7.05
N TYR A 254 -5.59 -10.11 -7.33
CA TYR A 254 -6.96 -9.95 -6.88
C TYR A 254 -7.86 -9.56 -8.06
N PRO A 255 -8.44 -10.55 -8.76
CA PRO A 255 -9.24 -10.29 -9.96
C PRO A 255 -10.40 -9.32 -9.75
N HIS A 256 -10.98 -9.28 -8.54
CA HIS A 256 -12.07 -8.35 -8.23
C HIS A 256 -11.64 -6.88 -8.19
N GLU A 257 -10.36 -6.55 -7.96
CA GLU A 257 -9.84 -5.18 -8.16
C GLU A 257 -10.05 -4.74 -9.61
N TYR A 258 -9.66 -5.60 -10.55
CA TYR A 258 -9.80 -5.38 -11.98
C TYR A 258 -11.26 -5.31 -12.42
N PHE A 259 -12.13 -6.19 -11.91
CA PHE A 259 -13.54 -6.19 -12.27
C PHE A 259 -14.32 -5.01 -11.66
N SER A 260 -14.04 -4.64 -10.42
CA SER A 260 -14.59 -3.43 -9.79
C SER A 260 -14.22 -2.19 -10.61
N HIS A 261 -12.97 -2.16 -11.07
CA HIS A 261 -12.46 -1.15 -11.97
C HIS A 261 -13.25 -1.09 -13.31
N ILE A 262 -13.45 -2.23 -14.02
CA ILE A 262 -14.23 -2.26 -15.29
C ILE A 262 -15.68 -1.79 -15.10
N LYS A 263 -16.33 -2.18 -13.99
CA LYS A 263 -17.71 -1.75 -13.71
C LYS A 263 -17.81 -0.23 -13.55
N ASN A 264 -16.81 0.39 -12.95
CA ASN A 264 -16.74 1.84 -12.79
C ASN A 264 -16.35 2.56 -14.10
N SER A 265 -15.54 1.93 -14.96
CA SER A 265 -15.15 2.51 -16.24
C SER A 265 -16.33 2.64 -17.22
N LYS A 266 -17.31 1.72 -17.20
CA LYS A 266 -18.55 1.86 -17.99
C LYS A 266 -19.34 3.14 -17.70
N LYS A 267 -19.23 3.70 -16.49
CA LYS A 267 -19.81 5.00 -16.13
C LYS A 267 -18.95 6.19 -16.59
N ARG A 268 -17.64 6.00 -16.76
CA ARG A 268 -16.69 6.99 -17.33
C ARG A 268 -16.67 6.99 -18.87
N LEU A 269 -17.06 5.89 -19.51
CA LEU A 269 -16.94 5.62 -20.97
C LEU A 269 -18.18 5.98 -21.80
N PHE A 270 -18.93 7.03 -21.47
CA PHE A 270 -19.87 7.67 -22.42
C PHE A 270 -19.15 8.37 -23.61
N GLY A 271 -17.89 8.01 -23.91
CA GLY A 271 -17.08 8.60 -24.97
C GLY A 271 -16.36 7.63 -25.93
N LYS A 272 -16.23 6.32 -25.67
CA LYS A 272 -15.72 5.33 -26.66
C LYS A 272 -15.83 3.91 -26.13
N ARG A 273 -16.60 3.04 -26.81
CA ARG A 273 -16.76 1.62 -26.45
C ARG A 273 -15.49 0.84 -26.78
N VAL A 274 -14.75 0.37 -25.77
CA VAL A 274 -13.86 -0.78 -25.94
C VAL A 274 -14.71 -2.04 -25.75
N LYS A 275 -14.87 -2.84 -26.81
CA LYS A 275 -15.55 -4.13 -26.77
C LYS A 275 -14.65 -5.13 -26.03
N TYR A 276 -15.09 -5.59 -24.86
CA TYR A 276 -14.59 -6.82 -24.25
C TYR A 276 -15.60 -7.93 -24.52
N THR A 277 -15.14 -9.02 -25.15
CA THR A 277 -15.92 -10.24 -25.37
C THR A 277 -16.06 -10.99 -24.05
N ASN A 278 -17.29 -11.07 -23.55
CA ASN A 278 -17.65 -11.84 -22.37
C ASN A 278 -17.51 -13.34 -22.67
N ASN A 279 -16.74 -14.07 -21.87
CA ASN A 279 -16.89 -15.50 -21.64
C ASN A 279 -16.51 -15.78 -20.19
N PHE A 280 -17.41 -15.51 -19.24
CA PHE A 280 -17.14 -15.70 -17.81
C PHE A 280 -18.42 -16.06 -17.05
N ASP A 281 -18.91 -17.28 -17.28
CA ASP A 281 -20.02 -17.86 -16.49
C ASP A 281 -19.54 -18.81 -15.37
N ASN A 282 -18.22 -19.00 -15.15
CA ASN A 282 -17.73 -20.01 -14.20
C ASN A 282 -16.66 -19.51 -13.21
N LEU A 283 -16.94 -18.46 -12.42
CA LEU A 283 -16.04 -18.00 -11.35
C LEU A 283 -16.74 -17.80 -9.99
N HIS A 284 -17.65 -18.71 -9.67
CA HIS A 284 -18.12 -18.93 -8.29
C HIS A 284 -17.91 -20.40 -7.90
N GLN A 285 -16.65 -20.79 -7.72
CA GLN A 285 -16.23 -21.91 -6.87
C GLN A 285 -14.90 -21.54 -6.20
#